data_AF-A0A2H6HWN4-F1
#
_entry.id   AF-A0A2H6HWN4-F1
#
_cell.length_a   1.000
_cell.length_b   1.000
_cell.length_c   1.000
_cell.angle_alpha   90.00
_cell.angle_beta   90.00
_cell.angle_gamma   90.00
#
_symmetry.space_group_name_H-M   'P 1'
#
loop_
_entity.id
_entity.type
_entity.pdbx_description
1 polymer ?
#
loop_
_entity_poly.entity_id
_entity_poly.type
_entity_poly.pdbx_seq_one_letter_code
_entity_poly.pdbx_strand_id
1 'polypeptide(L)'
;MLDASSIGAIQGRFPSELPRLGNLPDMNSVTPGQESESVRGPGFGDTLGGLLHDVDSIQKSSNEATRRMLTGEIEDVHQVMVAMEEAQTSFQLMMEVRNKLVEAYREVMRMQV
;
A
#
# COMPACT_ATOMS: atom_id res chain seq x y z
N MET A 1 22.84 70.53 13.13
CA MET A 1 23.74 70.85 14.26
C MET A 1 23.39 69.85 15.36
N LEU A 2 24.30 68.91 15.65
CA LEU A 2 24.12 67.89 16.69
C LEU A 2 24.30 68.54 18.06
N ASP A 3 23.45 68.23 19.03
CA ASP A 3 23.80 68.36 20.44
C ASP A 3 23.92 66.96 21.03
N ALA A 4 25.15 66.62 21.38
CA ALA A 4 25.54 65.38 22.03
C ALA A 4 26.05 65.76 23.42
N SER A 5 25.18 65.82 24.44
CA SER A 5 25.56 65.75 25.87
C SER A 5 24.35 65.80 26.82
N SER A 6 23.47 64.80 26.76
CA SER A 6 22.66 64.44 27.92
C SER A 6 22.50 62.93 28.01
N ILE A 7 23.65 62.32 28.29
CA ILE A 7 23.77 61.00 28.90
C ILE A 7 23.36 61.16 30.36
N GLY A 8 22.33 60.44 30.79
CA GLY A 8 21.93 60.36 32.19
C GLY A 8 20.92 59.25 32.44
N ALA A 9 21.41 58.13 32.99
CA ALA A 9 20.64 57.04 33.61
C ALA A 9 19.93 56.03 32.68
N ILE A 10 20.71 55.24 31.94
CA ILE A 10 20.37 53.82 31.76
C ILE A 10 20.96 53.08 32.98
N GLN A 11 20.24 53.11 34.10
CA GLN A 11 20.53 52.25 35.25
C GLN A 11 19.87 50.89 34.99
N GLY A 12 20.70 49.85 35.00
CA GLY A 12 20.36 48.51 34.60
C GLY A 12 19.15 47.91 35.31
N ARG A 13 18.31 47.27 34.49
CA ARG A 13 17.43 46.18 34.90
C ARG A 13 17.38 45.16 33.78
N PHE A 14 18.50 44.45 33.60
CA PHE A 14 18.47 43.21 32.85
C PHE A 14 17.91 42.12 33.78
N PRO A 15 16.79 41.47 33.43
CA PRO A 15 16.30 40.34 34.21
C PRO A 15 17.29 39.17 34.07
N SER A 16 17.77 38.66 35.20
CA SER A 16 18.73 37.55 35.32
C SER A 16 18.13 36.18 35.01
N GLU A 17 17.09 36.09 34.19
CA GLU A 17 16.44 34.83 33.88
C GLU A 17 16.66 34.51 32.41
N LEU A 18 17.75 33.77 32.15
CA LEU A 18 17.83 32.99 30.92
C LEU A 18 16.56 32.13 30.86
N PRO A 19 15.77 32.18 29.78
CA PRO A 19 14.72 31.20 29.55
C PRO A 19 15.41 29.84 29.59
N ARG A 20 15.12 29.05 30.63
CA ARG A 20 15.56 27.65 30.65
C ARG A 20 14.92 27.02 29.43
N LEU A 21 15.74 26.75 28.41
CA LEU A 21 15.34 25.96 27.26
C LEU A 21 14.75 24.67 27.83
N GLY A 22 13.42 24.58 27.75
CA GLY A 22 12.68 23.42 28.21
C GLY A 22 13.22 22.20 27.48
N ASN A 23 13.46 21.14 28.25
CA ASN A 23 13.70 19.76 27.83
C ASN A 23 13.99 19.61 26.34
N LEU A 24 15.28 19.56 26.00
CA LEU A 24 15.70 18.86 24.80
C LEU A 24 15.17 17.43 24.93
N PRO A 25 14.34 16.93 24.00
CA PRO A 25 13.96 15.53 24.01
C PRO A 25 15.25 14.69 23.89
N ASP A 26 15.51 13.86 24.90
CA ASP A 26 16.58 12.88 24.87
C ASP A 26 16.40 11.99 23.64
N MET A 27 17.19 12.23 22.58
CA MET A 27 17.25 11.35 21.40
C MET A 27 18.04 10.07 21.72
N ASN A 28 17.78 9.45 22.88
CA ASN A 28 18.37 8.18 23.26
C ASN A 28 17.38 7.24 23.98
N SER A 29 16.10 7.31 23.63
CA SER A 29 15.17 6.20 23.85
C SER A 29 14.73 5.64 22.50
N VAL A 30 15.65 4.96 21.82
CA VAL A 30 15.25 3.89 20.90
C VAL A 30 14.76 2.76 21.79
N THR A 31 13.51 2.88 22.25
CA THR A 31 12.78 1.79 22.86
C THR A 31 12.41 0.84 21.72
N PRO A 32 12.95 -0.40 21.65
CA PRO A 32 12.52 -1.37 20.67
C PRO A 32 11.15 -1.88 21.13
N GLY A 33 10.08 -1.21 20.69
CA GLY A 33 8.74 -1.54 21.15
C GLY A 33 7.63 -0.60 20.71
N GLN A 34 7.89 0.38 19.85
CA GLN A 34 6.79 0.95 19.07
C GLN A 34 6.50 -0.02 17.93
N GLU A 35 5.56 -0.93 18.22
CA GLU A 35 4.82 -1.68 17.23
C GLU A 35 4.50 -0.74 16.08
N SER A 36 5.16 -0.95 14.94
CA SER A 36 4.64 -0.42 13.68
C SER A 36 3.17 -0.79 13.67
N GLU A 37 2.28 0.19 13.57
CA GLU A 37 0.98 -0.05 12.98
C GLU A 37 1.28 -0.63 11.61
N SER A 38 1.35 -1.96 11.56
CA SER A 38 1.28 -2.70 10.32
C SER A 38 -0.04 -2.25 9.75
N VAL A 39 -0.01 -1.44 8.69
CA VAL A 39 -1.12 -1.34 7.77
C VAL A 39 -1.39 -2.78 7.38
N ARG A 40 -2.35 -3.42 8.07
CA ARG A 40 -2.82 -4.76 7.75
C ARG A 40 -3.65 -4.56 6.49
N GLY A 41 -2.94 -4.44 5.37
CA GLY A 41 -3.52 -4.70 4.08
C GLY A 41 -4.09 -6.12 4.06
N PRO A 42 -4.91 -6.46 3.06
CA PRO A 42 -5.46 -7.79 2.90
C PRO A 42 -4.34 -8.82 3.12
N GLY A 43 -4.60 -9.81 3.98
CA GLY A 43 -3.64 -10.88 4.19
C GLY A 43 -3.39 -11.57 2.86
N PHE A 44 -2.22 -12.17 2.70
CA PHE A 44 -1.88 -12.90 1.47
C PHE A 44 -2.98 -13.90 1.03
N GLY A 45 -3.66 -14.53 1.98
CA GLY A 45 -4.82 -15.40 1.71
C GLY A 45 -6.04 -14.66 1.16
N ASP A 46 -6.32 -13.44 1.64
CA ASP A 46 -7.39 -12.58 1.11
C ASP A 46 -7.08 -12.13 -0.32
N THR A 47 -5.83 -11.75 -0.60
CA THR A 47 -5.39 -11.36 -1.94
C THR A 47 -5.48 -12.53 -2.92
N LEU A 48 -5.08 -13.73 -2.49
CA LEU A 48 -5.23 -14.95 -3.28
C LEU A 48 -6.71 -15.28 -3.52
N GLY A 49 -7.54 -15.20 -2.47
CA GLY A 49 -8.97 -15.43 -2.58
C GLY A 49 -9.65 -14.48 -3.58
N GLY A 50 -9.25 -13.21 -3.58
CA GLY A 50 -9.67 -12.21 -4.56
C GLY A 50 -9.29 -12.60 -5.99
N LEU A 51 -8.03 -12.97 -6.23
CA LEU A 51 -7.56 -13.38 -7.56
C LEU A 51 -8.32 -14.62 -8.09
N LEU A 52 -8.63 -15.59 -7.23
CA LEU A 52 -9.46 -16.74 -7.63
C LEU A 52 -10.87 -16.32 -8.06
N HIS A 53 -11.46 -15.39 -7.32
CA HIS A 53 -12.80 -14.88 -7.60
C HIS A 53 -12.84 -14.10 -8.92
N ASP A 54 -11.80 -13.30 -9.17
CA ASP A 54 -11.69 -12.50 -10.40
C ASP A 54 -11.62 -13.41 -11.64
N VAL A 55 -10.84 -14.49 -11.59
CA VAL A 55 -10.75 -15.45 -12.71
C VAL A 55 -12.06 -16.20 -12.94
N ASP A 56 -12.76 -16.61 -11.87
CA ASP A 56 -14.10 -17.22 -12.00
C ASP A 56 -15.10 -16.27 -12.66
N SER A 57 -15.05 -14.98 -12.29
CA SER A 57 -15.87 -13.94 -12.89
C SER A 57 -15.58 -13.76 -14.38
N ILE A 58 -14.30 -13.66 -14.76
CA ILE A 58 -13.88 -13.52 -16.15
C ILE A 58 -14.30 -14.75 -16.98
N GLN A 59 -14.14 -15.96 -16.44
CA GLN A 59 -14.56 -17.20 -17.10
C GLN A 59 -16.08 -17.26 -17.32
N LYS A 60 -16.88 -16.81 -16.35
CA LYS A 60 -18.35 -16.72 -16.48
C LYS A 60 -18.76 -15.69 -17.51
N SER A 61 -18.16 -14.50 -17.48
CA SER A 61 -18.37 -13.44 -18.47
C SER A 61 -18.10 -13.93 -19.88
N SER A 62 -16.98 -14.61 -20.10
CA SER A 62 -16.58 -15.14 -21.40
C SER A 62 -17.55 -16.21 -21.92
N ASN A 63 -18.03 -17.11 -21.03
CA ASN A 63 -19.08 -18.08 -21.36
C ASN A 63 -20.41 -17.41 -21.71
N GLU A 64 -20.78 -16.36 -21.00
CA GLU A 64 -22.02 -15.63 -21.23
C GLU A 64 -21.97 -14.87 -22.56
N ALA A 65 -20.86 -14.18 -22.86
CA ALA A 65 -20.62 -13.51 -24.13
C ALA A 65 -20.68 -14.51 -25.30
N THR A 66 -20.06 -15.69 -25.14
CA THR A 66 -20.16 -16.77 -26.12
C THR A 66 -21.60 -17.22 -26.33
N ARG A 67 -22.36 -17.40 -25.24
CA ARG A 67 -23.76 -17.84 -25.32
C ARG A 67 -24.65 -16.80 -26.02
N ARG A 68 -24.49 -15.53 -25.68
CA ARG A 68 -25.25 -14.41 -26.28
C ARG A 68 -24.93 -14.22 -27.78
N MET A 69 -23.69 -14.50 -28.20
CA MET A 69 -23.34 -14.55 -29.62
C MET A 69 -24.03 -15.72 -30.35
N LEU A 70 -24.03 -16.91 -29.76
CA LEU A 70 -24.68 -18.08 -30.35
C LEU A 70 -26.21 -17.94 -30.46
N THR A 71 -26.84 -17.16 -29.58
CA THR A 71 -28.27 -16.84 -29.63
C THR A 71 -28.60 -15.67 -30.56
N GLY A 72 -27.60 -15.02 -31.15
CA GLY A 72 -27.77 -13.86 -32.04
C GLY A 72 -28.06 -12.55 -31.31
N GLU A 73 -27.89 -12.49 -29.98
CA GLU A 73 -28.05 -11.27 -29.18
C GLU A 73 -26.81 -10.35 -29.25
N ILE A 74 -25.67 -10.88 -29.72
CA ILE A 74 -24.44 -10.12 -29.96
C ILE A 74 -24.08 -10.27 -31.44
N GLU A 75 -24.14 -9.17 -32.17
CA GLU A 75 -23.70 -9.09 -33.57
C GLU A 75 -22.17 -8.94 -33.69
N ASP A 76 -21.51 -8.50 -32.61
CA ASP A 76 -20.09 -8.17 -32.59
C ASP A 76 -19.23 -9.33 -32.07
N VAL A 77 -18.85 -10.22 -33.00
CA VAL A 77 -17.94 -11.36 -32.76
C VAL A 77 -16.59 -10.91 -32.20
N HIS A 78 -16.16 -9.67 -32.50
CA HIS A 78 -14.88 -9.13 -32.01
C HIS A 78 -14.88 -9.01 -30.50
N GLN A 79 -15.99 -8.59 -29.89
CA GLN A 79 -16.10 -8.45 -28.44
C GLN A 79 -16.02 -9.79 -27.71
N VAL A 80 -16.57 -10.86 -28.31
CA VAL A 80 -16.45 -12.23 -27.78
C VAL A 80 -15.01 -12.72 -27.86
N MET A 81 -14.35 -12.51 -28.99
CA MET A 81 -12.94 -12.91 -29.16
C MET A 81 -12.04 -12.17 -28.14
N VAL A 82 -12.25 -10.88 -27.92
CA VAL A 82 -11.51 -10.12 -26.89
C VAL A 82 -11.76 -10.69 -25.49
N ALA A 83 -13.02 -10.97 -25.14
CA ALA A 83 -13.36 -11.55 -23.85
C ALA A 83 -12.78 -12.97 -23.66
N MET A 84 -12.61 -13.74 -24.74
CA MET A 84 -11.95 -15.05 -24.70
C MET A 84 -10.44 -14.91 -24.48
N GLU A 85 -9.79 -13.98 -25.17
CA GLU A 85 -8.36 -13.70 -25.05
C GLU A 85 -8.00 -13.20 -23.64
N GLU A 86 -8.84 -12.32 -23.08
CA GLU A 86 -8.70 -11.80 -21.71
C GLU A 86 -8.84 -12.92 -20.68
N ALA A 87 -9.82 -13.81 -20.86
CA ALA A 87 -10.01 -14.98 -20.00
C ALA A 87 -8.81 -15.92 -20.04
N GLN A 88 -8.29 -16.21 -21.23
CA GLN A 88 -7.15 -17.09 -21.40
C GLN A 88 -5.88 -16.51 -20.77
N THR A 89 -5.61 -15.22 -20.97
CA THR A 89 -4.45 -14.54 -20.39
C THR A 89 -4.54 -14.49 -18.87
N SER A 90 -5.71 -14.15 -18.32
CA SER A 90 -5.95 -14.10 -16.88
C SER A 90 -5.78 -15.47 -16.21
N PHE A 91 -6.25 -16.53 -16.88
CA PHE A 91 -6.07 -17.90 -16.39
C PHE A 91 -4.60 -18.33 -16.36
N GLN A 92 -3.84 -18.01 -17.42
CA GLN A 92 -2.40 -18.30 -17.47
C GLN A 92 -1.65 -17.60 -16.32
N LEU A 93 -1.96 -16.32 -16.08
CA LEU A 93 -1.41 -15.57 -14.95
C LEU A 93 -1.74 -16.24 -13.61
N MET A 94 -2.97 -16.71 -13.42
CA MET A 94 -3.37 -17.39 -12.20
C MET A 94 -2.61 -18.70 -11.99
N MET A 95 -2.31 -19.47 -13.04
CA MET A 95 -1.51 -20.68 -12.91
C MET A 95 -0.09 -20.37 -12.42
N GLU A 96 0.52 -19.30 -12.94
CA GLU A 96 1.84 -18.84 -12.48
C GLU A 96 1.80 -18.40 -11.02
N VAL A 97 0.79 -17.61 -10.63
CA VAL A 97 0.57 -17.23 -9.24
C VAL A 97 0.44 -18.47 -8.37
N ARG A 98 -0.47 -19.40 -8.70
CA ARG A 98 -0.68 -20.67 -7.98
C ARG A 98 0.63 -21.44 -7.78
N ASN A 99 1.44 -21.57 -8.82
CA ASN A 99 2.72 -22.27 -8.74
C ASN A 99 3.68 -21.56 -7.78
N LYS A 100 3.79 -20.23 -7.85
CA LYS A 100 4.61 -19.43 -6.93
C LYS A 100 4.14 -19.53 -5.49
N LEU A 101 2.84 -19.63 -5.24
CA LEU A 101 2.32 -19.77 -3.88
C LEU A 101 2.63 -21.15 -3.29
N VAL A 102 2.53 -22.21 -4.10
CA VAL A 102 2.95 -23.56 -3.68
C VAL A 102 4.45 -23.59 -3.38
N GLU A 103 5.27 -22.92 -4.18
CA GLU A 103 6.71 -22.75 -3.92
C GLU A 103 6.96 -21.99 -2.61
N ALA A 104 6.30 -20.85 -2.40
CA ALA A 104 6.44 -20.04 -1.20
C ALA A 104 6.03 -20.81 0.06
N TYR A 105 4.93 -21.57 0.02
CA TYR A 105 4.52 -22.44 1.12
C TYR A 105 5.58 -23.50 1.44
N ARG A 106 6.14 -24.15 0.40
CA ARG A 106 7.22 -25.14 0.56
C ARG A 106 8.52 -24.53 1.08
N GLU A 107 8.80 -23.27 0.78
CA GLU A 107 9.96 -22.55 1.30
C GLU A 107 9.81 -22.24 2.79
N VAL A 108 8.67 -21.69 3.21
CA VAL A 108 8.38 -21.42 4.63
C VAL A 108 8.48 -22.69 5.48
N MET A 109 7.97 -23.82 4.99
CA MET A 109 8.07 -25.11 5.67
C MET A 109 9.52 -25.60 5.81
N ARG A 110 10.42 -25.26 4.87
CA ARG A 110 11.85 -25.63 4.93
C ARG A 110 12.66 -24.73 5.85
N MET A 111 12.21 -23.52 6.15
CA MET A 111 12.88 -22.63 7.11
C MET A 111 12.63 -23.01 8.58
N GLN A 112 11.59 -23.80 8.87
CA GLN A 112 11.16 -24.11 10.24
C GLN A 112 11.64 -25.47 10.77
N VAL A 113 12.43 -26.23 9.99
CA VAL A 113 13.04 -27.50 10.43
C VAL A 113 14.48 -27.33 10.88
#